data_AF-A0ABD2M4T9-F1
#
_entry.id   AF-A0ABD2M4T9-F1
#
_cell.length_a   1.000
_cell.length_b   1.000
_cell.length_c   1.000
_cell.angle_alpha   90.00
_cell.angle_beta   90.00
_cell.angle_gamma   90.00
#
_symmetry.space_group_name_H-M   'P 1'
#
loop_
_entity.id
_entity.type
_entity.pdbx_description
1 polymer ?
#
loop_
_entity_poly.entity_id
_entity_poly.type
_entity_poly.pdbx_seq_one_letter_code
_entity_poly.pdbx_strand_id
1 'polypeptide(L)'
;MYVSVGQHSPRSKRLIAGAIVRRLSRSISPAGRMKLITTPRTVQRKRNSSGQKRLSAWDDVRLCQSVGIVPDQRRKLKHELGQLGRDFFATSQSFMDEYRGLFNGEVYATRRIDADRFPSGESTVVLSCTNVADVLTERVKRLRTNNKLRVLPGNALKLCLAGDFGGHFMKLGFLIGNVATPGAASNFTLLGCYRGAETSTGIRVAFSDVARQLADIREIDGLPTQFFLTGDLMFISKIFGHRGAASANPCFCCEAKNFPSDPGRQRTLERMRQQAAQFQEGIQNGANVTQLSKIPFFNIEPSMTIPPSLHIIACQGVFFGIFTELRHLCSRHGTEYEEQLEMRLRALGAYKNAWYQEYSGYHVRNILRDGGPMHVTEFLPQSPRRDNILMALELLSKLQSFAVAAMLSADHVG
;
A
#
# COMPACT_ATOMS: atom_id res chain seq x y z
N MET A 1 -18.43 -39.19 -9.77
CA MET A 1 -18.95 -37.98 -9.10
C MET A 1 -17.82 -37.39 -8.26
N TYR A 2 -17.13 -36.39 -8.80
CA TYR A 2 -16.13 -35.57 -8.10
C TYR A 2 -16.43 -34.12 -8.49
N VAL A 3 -16.77 -33.29 -7.51
CA VAL A 3 -17.03 -31.86 -7.72
C VAL A 3 -15.74 -31.12 -7.42
N SER A 4 -15.14 -30.50 -8.45
CA SER A 4 -13.97 -29.65 -8.31
C SER A 4 -14.37 -28.28 -7.74
N VAL A 5 -13.71 -27.88 -6.66
CA VAL A 5 -13.86 -26.56 -6.06
C VAL A 5 -12.84 -25.64 -6.72
N GLY A 6 -13.34 -24.61 -7.41
CA GLY A 6 -12.56 -23.68 -8.23
C GLY A 6 -11.57 -22.84 -7.44
N GLN A 7 -10.34 -22.83 -7.93
CA GLN A 7 -9.22 -22.01 -7.49
C GLN A 7 -9.45 -20.53 -7.84
N HIS A 8 -9.44 -19.64 -6.84
CA HIS A 8 -9.36 -18.19 -7.07
C HIS A 8 -7.90 -17.75 -7.27
N SER A 9 -7.59 -17.31 -8.49
CA SER A 9 -6.28 -16.82 -8.93
C SER A 9 -6.07 -15.33 -8.58
N PRO A 10 -4.90 -14.91 -8.03
CA PRO A 10 -4.58 -13.51 -7.72
C PRO A 10 -3.99 -12.75 -8.92
N ARG A 11 -4.57 -12.91 -10.12
CA ARG A 11 -4.16 -12.17 -11.34
C ARG A 11 -4.79 -10.77 -11.48
N SER A 12 -5.76 -10.40 -10.66
CA SER A 12 -6.55 -9.17 -10.83
C SER A 12 -5.90 -7.87 -10.32
N LYS A 13 -4.81 -7.94 -9.53
CA LYS A 13 -4.17 -6.74 -8.95
C LYS A 13 -3.05 -6.11 -9.78
N ARG A 14 -2.59 -6.78 -10.86
CA ARG A 14 -1.42 -6.33 -11.66
C ARG A 14 -1.74 -5.49 -12.90
N LEU A 15 -3.01 -5.34 -13.29
CA LEU A 15 -3.35 -4.92 -14.66
C LEU A 15 -3.92 -3.51 -14.82
N ILE A 16 -4.32 -2.82 -13.74
CA ILE A 16 -5.06 -1.55 -13.88
C ILE A 16 -4.11 -0.38 -14.18
N ALA A 17 -3.00 -0.22 -13.45
CA ALA A 17 -2.06 0.89 -13.69
C ALA A 17 -1.20 0.71 -14.96
N GLY A 18 -0.77 -0.53 -15.24
CA GLY A 18 0.13 -0.82 -16.37
C GLY A 18 -0.52 -0.71 -17.76
N ALA A 19 -1.83 -0.94 -17.86
CA ALA A 19 -2.57 -0.81 -19.11
C ALA A 19 -2.85 0.66 -19.48
N ILE A 20 -2.96 1.55 -18.49
CA ILE A 20 -3.28 2.97 -18.66
C ILE A 20 -2.07 3.72 -19.26
N VAL A 21 -0.87 3.52 -18.71
CA VAL A 21 0.32 4.26 -19.16
C VAL A 21 0.85 3.77 -20.53
N ARG A 22 0.74 2.48 -20.85
CA ARG A 22 1.20 1.94 -22.16
C ARG A 22 0.37 2.40 -23.36
N ARG A 23 -0.87 2.87 -23.16
CA ARG A 23 -1.76 3.30 -24.25
C ARG A 23 -1.82 4.81 -24.45
N LEU A 24 -1.53 5.61 -23.42
CA LEU A 24 -1.54 7.08 -23.50
C LEU A 24 -0.31 7.65 -24.22
N SER A 25 0.78 6.88 -24.37
CA SER A 25 1.97 7.31 -25.11
C SER A 25 1.79 7.35 -26.64
N ARG A 26 0.62 7.00 -27.18
CA ARG A 26 0.40 6.85 -28.63
C ARG A 26 -0.61 7.81 -29.27
N SER A 27 -1.22 8.75 -28.55
CA SER A 27 -2.07 9.76 -29.21
C SER A 27 -2.15 11.06 -28.43
N ILE A 28 -1.40 12.07 -28.87
CA ILE A 28 -1.61 13.46 -28.48
C ILE A 28 -1.98 14.20 -29.78
N SER A 29 -3.22 14.68 -29.88
CA SER A 29 -3.58 15.79 -30.75
C SER A 29 -4.22 16.89 -29.90
N PRO A 30 -3.91 18.18 -30.12
CA PRO A 30 -4.42 19.27 -29.30
C PRO A 30 -5.59 19.97 -29.99
N ALA A 31 -6.83 19.61 -29.66
CA ALA A 31 -7.99 20.48 -29.87
C ALA A 31 -9.23 19.90 -29.17
N GLY A 32 -9.74 20.58 -28.15
CA GLY A 32 -11.00 20.21 -27.50
C GLY A 32 -11.56 21.35 -26.67
N ARG A 33 -12.41 22.17 -27.30
CA ARG A 33 -13.15 23.30 -26.73
C ARG A 33 -13.83 22.98 -25.39
N MET A 34 -13.80 23.97 -24.49
CA MET A 34 -14.61 24.08 -23.28
C MET A 34 -16.10 23.79 -23.54
N LYS A 35 -16.70 22.95 -22.70
CA LYS A 35 -18.14 22.97 -22.41
C LYS A 35 -18.32 23.00 -20.90
N LEU A 36 -18.87 24.09 -20.39
CA LEU A 36 -19.37 24.18 -19.02
C LEU A 36 -20.45 23.09 -18.81
N ILE A 37 -20.29 22.27 -17.78
CA ILE A 37 -21.34 21.37 -17.31
C ILE A 37 -22.20 22.15 -16.32
N THR A 38 -23.24 22.78 -16.83
CA THR A 38 -24.40 23.18 -16.03
C THR A 38 -25.57 22.25 -16.35
N THR A 39 -26.22 21.75 -15.30
CA THR A 39 -27.48 20.97 -15.23
C THR A 39 -27.47 19.45 -15.53
N PRO A 40 -28.28 18.66 -14.78
CA PRO A 40 -28.41 17.22 -14.97
C PRO A 40 -29.10 16.91 -16.31
N ARG A 41 -28.38 16.28 -17.23
CA ARG A 41 -28.95 15.77 -18.47
C ARG A 41 -29.92 14.62 -18.18
N THR A 42 -31.18 14.78 -18.58
CA THR A 42 -32.16 13.71 -18.72
C THR A 42 -31.57 12.61 -19.64
N VAL A 43 -31.17 11.49 -19.03
CA VAL A 43 -30.60 10.35 -19.74
C VAL A 43 -31.73 9.65 -20.51
N GLN A 44 -31.84 9.92 -21.81
CA GLN A 44 -32.66 9.09 -22.69
C GLN A 44 -32.07 7.66 -22.72
N ARG A 45 -32.80 6.71 -22.14
CA ARG A 45 -32.43 5.28 -22.08
C ARG A 45 -32.46 4.68 -23.49
N LYS A 46 -31.28 4.54 -24.11
CA LYS A 46 -31.14 3.87 -25.42
C LYS A 46 -31.30 2.35 -25.27
N ARG A 47 -32.26 1.76 -25.99
CA ARG A 47 -32.40 0.31 -26.15
C ARG A 47 -31.41 -0.21 -27.20
N ASN A 48 -30.97 -1.47 -27.08
CA ASN A 48 -30.18 -2.13 -28.12
C ASN A 48 -31.09 -2.64 -29.26
N SER A 49 -30.50 -3.22 -30.31
CA SER A 49 -31.23 -3.82 -31.44
C SER A 49 -32.15 -4.99 -31.04
N SER A 50 -31.95 -5.58 -29.86
CA SER A 50 -32.82 -6.61 -29.27
C SER A 50 -33.84 -6.04 -28.27
N GLY A 51 -33.99 -4.72 -28.17
CA GLY A 51 -34.96 -4.06 -27.29
C GLY A 51 -34.59 -4.00 -25.81
N GLN A 52 -33.44 -4.55 -25.40
CA GLN A 52 -32.97 -4.54 -24.01
C GLN A 52 -32.41 -3.16 -23.61
N LYS A 53 -32.61 -2.80 -22.33
CA LYS A 53 -32.05 -1.56 -21.75
C LYS A 53 -30.53 -1.69 -21.64
N ARG A 54 -29.81 -0.74 -22.24
CA ARG A 54 -28.36 -0.61 -22.03
C ARG A 54 -28.06 0.14 -20.74
N LEU A 55 -26.94 -0.20 -20.13
CA LEU A 55 -26.31 0.60 -19.09
C LEU A 55 -25.94 1.98 -19.65
N SER A 56 -25.97 2.99 -18.78
CA SER A 56 -25.31 4.25 -19.09
C SER A 56 -23.80 4.03 -19.21
N ALA A 57 -23.09 4.91 -19.93
CA ALA A 57 -21.63 4.81 -20.04
C ALA A 57 -20.96 4.82 -18.65
N TRP A 58 -21.47 5.66 -17.73
CA TRP A 58 -20.98 5.73 -16.36
C TRP A 58 -21.23 4.45 -15.56
N ASP A 59 -22.45 3.88 -15.62
CA ASP A 59 -22.76 2.64 -14.90
C ASP A 59 -21.92 1.46 -15.42
N ASP A 60 -21.63 1.44 -16.72
CA ASP A 60 -20.75 0.47 -17.37
C ASP A 60 -19.30 0.60 -16.86
N VAL A 61 -18.75 1.83 -16.84
CA VAL A 61 -17.42 2.11 -16.26
C VAL A 61 -17.36 1.69 -14.79
N ARG A 62 -18.37 2.04 -14.00
CA ARG A 62 -18.46 1.67 -12.57
C ARG A 62 -18.53 0.16 -12.37
N LEU A 63 -19.32 -0.54 -13.20
CA LEU A 63 -19.39 -2.00 -13.19
C LEU A 63 -18.01 -2.59 -13.48
N CYS A 64 -17.38 -2.21 -14.60
CA CYS A 64 -16.05 -2.69 -14.96
C CYS A 64 -15.01 -2.47 -13.86
N GLN A 65 -15.00 -1.30 -13.21
CA GLN A 65 -14.10 -1.02 -12.09
C GLN A 65 -14.40 -1.90 -10.87
N SER A 66 -15.68 -2.12 -10.54
CA SER A 66 -16.07 -2.92 -9.37
C SER A 66 -15.68 -4.40 -9.49
N VAL A 67 -15.70 -4.94 -10.71
CA VAL A 67 -15.34 -6.35 -10.98
C VAL A 67 -13.92 -6.52 -11.54
N GLY A 68 -13.18 -5.43 -11.74
CA GLY A 68 -11.80 -5.46 -12.24
C GLY A 68 -11.65 -5.84 -13.71
N ILE A 69 -12.66 -5.56 -14.54
CA ILE A 69 -12.63 -5.79 -16.00
C ILE A 69 -11.95 -4.61 -16.68
N VAL A 70 -10.87 -4.87 -17.43
CA VAL A 70 -10.19 -3.82 -18.22
C VAL A 70 -10.90 -3.56 -19.55
N PRO A 71 -10.71 -2.40 -20.22
CA PRO A 71 -11.42 -2.05 -21.46
C PRO A 71 -11.37 -3.12 -22.57
N ASP A 72 -10.24 -3.82 -22.71
CA ASP A 72 -10.10 -4.88 -23.72
C ASP A 72 -10.88 -6.13 -23.35
N GLN A 73 -10.91 -6.51 -22.06
CA GLN A 73 -11.74 -7.61 -21.56
C GLN A 73 -13.23 -7.28 -21.69
N ARG A 74 -13.62 -6.04 -21.36
CA ARG A 74 -14.98 -5.56 -21.59
C ARG A 74 -15.36 -5.66 -23.06
N ARG A 75 -14.49 -5.25 -23.98
CA ARG A 75 -14.76 -5.31 -25.43
C ARG A 75 -15.03 -6.75 -25.89
N LYS A 76 -14.23 -7.70 -25.42
CA LYS A 76 -14.45 -9.14 -25.67
C LYS A 76 -15.78 -9.60 -25.09
N LEU A 77 -16.05 -9.30 -23.81
CA LEU A 77 -17.29 -9.70 -23.14
C LEU A 77 -18.53 -9.11 -23.84
N LYS A 78 -18.46 -7.85 -24.28
CA LYS A 78 -19.50 -7.20 -25.06
C LYS A 78 -19.74 -7.91 -26.40
N HIS A 79 -18.68 -8.37 -27.07
CA HIS A 79 -18.79 -9.11 -28.32
C HIS A 79 -19.50 -10.45 -28.11
N GLU A 80 -19.06 -11.25 -27.13
CA GLU A 80 -19.66 -12.54 -26.78
C GLU A 80 -21.15 -12.41 -26.40
N LEU A 81 -21.47 -11.44 -25.52
CA LEU A 81 -22.87 -11.18 -25.14
C LEU A 81 -23.70 -10.65 -26.31
N GLY A 82 -23.07 -9.93 -27.24
CA GLY A 82 -23.70 -9.49 -28.48
C GLY A 82 -24.11 -10.65 -29.37
N GLN A 83 -23.25 -11.66 -29.53
CA GLN A 83 -23.57 -12.89 -30.27
C GLN A 83 -24.75 -13.65 -29.65
N LEU A 84 -24.88 -13.60 -28.32
CA LEU A 84 -25.98 -14.23 -27.58
C LEU A 84 -27.25 -13.36 -27.50
N GLY A 85 -27.28 -12.17 -28.13
CA GLY A 85 -28.41 -11.23 -28.07
C GLY A 85 -28.65 -10.58 -26.70
N ARG A 86 -27.67 -10.66 -25.78
CA ARG A 86 -27.74 -10.22 -24.37
C ARG A 86 -26.82 -9.02 -24.06
N ASP A 87 -26.52 -8.18 -25.04
CA ASP A 87 -25.66 -7.01 -24.86
C ASP A 87 -26.37 -5.89 -24.08
N PHE A 88 -26.05 -5.79 -22.79
CA PHE A 88 -26.49 -4.70 -21.90
C PHE A 88 -25.45 -3.59 -21.73
N PHE A 89 -24.26 -3.71 -22.32
CA PHE A 89 -23.20 -2.71 -22.17
C PHE A 89 -23.45 -1.45 -23.00
N ALA A 90 -22.90 -0.32 -22.55
CA ALA A 90 -22.86 0.91 -23.33
C ALA A 90 -22.09 0.72 -24.66
N THR A 91 -22.11 1.71 -25.56
CA THR A 91 -21.29 1.61 -26.77
C THR A 91 -19.81 1.72 -26.39
N SER A 92 -18.93 1.01 -27.09
CA SER A 92 -17.48 1.04 -26.79
C SER A 92 -16.90 2.45 -26.87
N GLN A 93 -17.43 3.29 -27.78
CA GLN A 93 -17.04 4.69 -27.88
C GLN A 93 -17.45 5.48 -26.62
N SER A 94 -18.74 5.44 -26.23
CA SER A 94 -19.21 6.15 -25.04
C SER A 94 -18.52 5.69 -23.76
N PHE A 95 -18.25 4.39 -23.64
CA PHE A 95 -17.47 3.83 -22.54
C PHE A 95 -16.05 4.39 -22.53
N MET A 96 -15.36 4.44 -23.68
CA MET A 96 -13.99 4.93 -23.76
C MET A 96 -13.90 6.43 -23.51
N ASP A 97 -14.89 7.22 -23.95
CA ASP A 97 -14.95 8.66 -23.70
C ASP A 97 -15.11 8.93 -22.20
N GLU A 98 -16.05 8.24 -21.54
CA GLU A 98 -16.25 8.32 -20.09
C GLU A 98 -15.03 7.81 -19.30
N TYR A 99 -14.48 6.67 -19.71
CA TYR A 99 -13.30 6.06 -19.08
C TYR A 99 -12.07 6.95 -19.22
N ARG A 100 -11.90 7.65 -20.35
CA ARG A 100 -10.81 8.62 -20.53
C ARG A 100 -11.07 9.91 -19.76
N GLY A 101 -12.33 10.35 -19.65
CA GLY A 101 -12.74 11.50 -18.83
C GLY A 101 -12.27 11.39 -17.39
N LEU A 102 -12.24 10.18 -16.83
CA LEU A 102 -11.67 9.92 -15.49
C LEU A 102 -10.20 10.34 -15.33
N PHE A 103 -9.43 10.35 -16.41
CA PHE A 103 -7.98 10.61 -16.40
C PHE A 103 -7.58 11.90 -17.11
N ASN A 104 -8.52 12.56 -17.81
CA ASN A 104 -8.29 13.79 -18.54
C ASN A 104 -8.97 14.98 -17.84
N GLY A 105 -8.18 15.75 -17.08
CA GLY A 105 -8.35 17.19 -16.94
C GLY A 105 -9.02 17.69 -15.66
N GLU A 106 -9.99 16.96 -15.09
CA GLU A 106 -10.68 17.46 -13.88
C GLU A 106 -9.98 17.04 -12.58
N VAL A 107 -9.68 15.76 -12.41
CA VAL A 107 -9.16 15.21 -11.14
C VAL A 107 -7.68 14.81 -11.23
N TYR A 108 -7.26 14.33 -12.40
CA TYR A 108 -5.89 13.91 -12.66
C TYR A 108 -5.37 14.54 -13.95
N ALA A 109 -4.09 14.87 -13.94
CA ALA A 109 -3.33 15.36 -15.08
C ALA A 109 -2.14 14.43 -15.33
N THR A 110 -1.80 14.25 -16.60
CA THR A 110 -0.59 13.54 -17.01
C THR A 110 0.47 14.53 -17.44
N ARG A 111 1.66 14.44 -16.84
CA ARG A 111 2.85 15.19 -17.23
C ARG A 111 3.92 14.25 -17.73
N ARG A 112 4.56 14.60 -18.85
CA ARG A 112 5.79 13.95 -19.30
C ARG A 112 6.98 14.59 -18.60
N ILE A 113 7.86 13.77 -18.04
CA ILE A 113 9.16 14.20 -17.53
C ILE A 113 10.21 13.65 -18.48
N ASP A 114 11.05 14.53 -18.99
CA ASP A 114 12.12 14.18 -19.91
C ASP A 114 13.27 13.45 -19.20
N ALA A 115 14.07 12.74 -19.99
CA ALA A 115 15.11 11.84 -19.51
C ALA A 115 16.20 12.55 -18.68
N ASP A 116 16.47 13.83 -18.98
CA ASP A 116 17.44 14.70 -18.31
C ASP A 116 17.09 14.95 -16.83
N ARG A 117 15.79 14.93 -16.50
CA ARG A 117 15.27 15.23 -15.16
C ARG A 117 14.94 13.97 -14.36
N PHE A 118 15.02 12.78 -14.95
CA PHE A 118 14.63 11.54 -14.28
C PHE A 118 15.83 10.62 -14.01
N PRO A 119 15.95 10.03 -12.81
CA PRO A 119 17.14 9.24 -12.43
C PRO A 119 17.39 8.00 -13.28
N SER A 120 16.39 7.50 -14.02
CA SER A 120 16.56 6.34 -14.89
C SER A 120 17.15 6.68 -16.26
N GLY A 121 17.35 7.97 -16.58
CA GLY A 121 17.77 8.39 -17.93
C GLY A 121 16.73 8.11 -19.02
N GLU A 122 15.48 7.80 -18.63
CA GLU A 122 14.37 7.54 -19.54
C GLU A 122 13.25 8.55 -19.28
N SER A 123 12.60 9.03 -20.34
CA SER A 123 11.41 9.88 -20.19
C SER A 123 10.28 9.07 -19.55
N THR A 124 9.66 9.61 -18.50
CA THR A 124 8.54 8.96 -17.80
C THR A 124 7.27 9.78 -17.88
N VAL A 125 6.13 9.12 -17.71
CA VAL A 125 4.83 9.77 -17.60
C VAL A 125 4.40 9.69 -16.14
N VAL A 126 4.10 10.85 -15.58
CA VAL A 126 3.55 10.99 -14.23
C VAL A 126 2.08 11.32 -14.33
N LEU A 127 1.28 10.54 -13.63
CA LEU A 127 -0.10 10.87 -13.32
C LEU A 127 -0.11 11.57 -11.96
N SER A 128 -0.64 12.77 -11.88
CA SER A 128 -0.76 13.52 -10.63
C SER A 128 -2.16 14.09 -10.48
N CYS A 129 -2.64 14.15 -9.25
CA CYS A 129 -3.88 14.82 -8.93
C CYS A 129 -3.75 16.33 -9.19
N THR A 130 -4.76 16.92 -9.82
CA THR A 130 -4.81 18.36 -10.13
C THR A 130 -5.00 19.18 -8.86
N ASN A 131 -6.01 18.83 -8.06
CA ASN A 131 -6.32 19.47 -6.78
C ASN A 131 -6.53 18.42 -5.67
N VAL A 132 -5.52 18.31 -4.80
CA VAL A 132 -5.52 17.36 -3.67
C VAL A 132 -6.62 17.70 -2.65
N ALA A 133 -6.87 18.99 -2.39
CA ALA A 133 -7.88 19.43 -1.42
C ALA A 133 -9.31 19.09 -1.88
N ASP A 134 -9.60 19.25 -3.17
CA ASP A 134 -10.92 18.91 -3.74
C ASP A 134 -11.16 17.39 -3.65
N VAL A 135 -10.15 16.58 -4.02
CA VAL A 135 -10.25 15.12 -3.94
C VAL A 135 -10.45 14.66 -2.50
N LEU A 136 -9.74 15.24 -1.55
CA LEU A 136 -9.92 14.98 -0.12
C LEU A 136 -11.32 15.37 0.35
N THR A 137 -11.77 16.57 0.01
CA THR A 137 -13.08 17.11 0.39
C THR A 137 -14.21 16.21 -0.13
N GLU A 138 -14.19 15.87 -1.41
CA GLU A 138 -15.17 14.97 -2.01
C GLU A 138 -15.13 13.57 -1.38
N ARG A 139 -13.95 13.08 -1.04
CA ARG A 139 -13.81 11.79 -0.35
C ARG A 139 -14.40 11.83 1.06
N VAL A 140 -14.15 12.90 1.82
CA VAL A 140 -14.68 13.09 3.18
C VAL A 140 -16.20 13.23 3.15
N LYS A 141 -16.74 14.06 2.25
CA LYS A 141 -18.19 14.20 2.04
C LYS A 141 -18.84 12.85 1.76
N ARG A 142 -18.28 12.06 0.83
CA ARG A 142 -18.78 10.71 0.54
C ARG A 142 -18.77 9.78 1.76
N LEU A 143 -17.74 9.84 2.60
CA LEU A 143 -17.70 9.04 3.83
C LEU A 143 -18.73 9.50 4.86
N ARG A 144 -18.96 10.82 4.96
CA ARG A 144 -19.97 11.43 5.83
C ARG A 144 -21.39 11.04 5.39
N THR A 145 -21.72 11.20 4.11
CA THR A 145 -23.03 10.82 3.54
C THR A 145 -23.33 9.33 3.70
N ASN A 146 -22.31 8.47 3.68
CA ASN A 146 -22.48 7.02 3.85
C ASN A 146 -22.35 6.54 5.30
N ASN A 147 -22.31 7.44 6.30
CA ASN A 147 -22.12 7.10 7.72
C ASN A 147 -20.89 6.22 8.01
N LYS A 148 -19.82 6.40 7.23
CA LYS A 148 -18.55 5.65 7.38
C LYS A 148 -17.46 6.43 8.10
N LEU A 149 -17.61 7.76 8.16
CA LEU A 149 -16.69 8.65 8.86
C LEU A 149 -16.96 8.61 10.37
N ARG A 150 -15.92 8.30 11.15
CA ARG A 150 -15.95 8.20 12.62
C ARG A 150 -15.04 9.29 13.22
N VAL A 151 -15.49 10.54 13.15
CA VAL A 151 -14.79 11.68 13.76
C VAL A 151 -15.62 12.10 14.97
N LEU A 152 -15.03 12.06 16.15
CA LEU A 152 -15.64 12.61 17.37
C LEU A 152 -15.57 14.14 17.32
N PRO A 153 -16.54 14.87 17.93
CA PRO A 153 -16.47 16.32 18.04
C PRO A 153 -15.14 16.77 18.66
N GLY A 154 -14.49 17.78 18.06
CA GLY A 154 -13.18 18.28 18.51
C GLY A 154 -11.96 17.49 18.03
N ASN A 155 -12.14 16.34 17.39
CA ASN A 155 -11.02 15.55 16.88
C ASN A 155 -10.64 15.94 15.44
N ALA A 156 -9.33 15.90 15.17
CA ALA A 156 -8.78 16.08 13.84
C ALA A 156 -9.08 14.90 12.90
N LEU A 157 -9.18 15.22 11.61
CA LEU A 157 -9.18 14.25 10.53
C LEU A 157 -7.75 13.71 10.36
N LYS A 158 -7.59 12.41 10.60
CA LYS A 158 -6.33 11.69 10.46
C LYS A 158 -6.17 11.25 9.01
N LEU A 159 -5.21 11.85 8.32
CA LEU A 159 -4.85 11.54 6.94
C LEU A 159 -3.49 10.85 6.92
N CYS A 160 -3.42 9.64 6.39
CA CYS A 160 -2.17 8.89 6.32
C CYS A 160 -1.68 8.83 4.87
N LEU A 161 -0.56 9.48 4.58
CA LEU A 161 0.11 9.43 3.29
C LEU A 161 0.82 8.08 3.15
N ALA A 162 0.55 7.38 2.05
CA ALA A 162 1.05 6.05 1.80
C ALA A 162 1.75 5.96 0.44
N GLY A 163 2.96 5.41 0.44
CA GLY A 163 3.73 5.06 -0.75
C GLY A 163 3.80 3.56 -0.97
N ASP A 164 3.72 3.12 -2.23
CA ASP A 164 3.89 1.72 -2.63
C ASP A 164 4.66 1.65 -3.95
N PHE A 165 5.77 0.92 -3.96
CA PHE A 165 6.48 0.57 -5.18
C PHE A 165 6.19 -0.88 -5.57
N GLY A 166 5.55 -1.06 -6.72
CA GLY A 166 5.19 -2.38 -7.20
C GLY A 166 4.94 -2.43 -8.70
N GLY A 167 5.46 -3.47 -9.36
CA GLY A 167 5.26 -3.68 -10.80
C GLY A 167 5.85 -2.57 -11.68
N HIS A 168 6.99 -2.00 -11.27
CA HIS A 168 7.68 -0.85 -11.90
C HIS A 168 6.95 0.49 -11.81
N PHE A 169 5.92 0.58 -10.96
CA PHE A 169 5.23 1.82 -10.68
C PHE A 169 5.43 2.23 -9.24
N MET A 170 5.79 3.49 -9.05
CA MET A 170 5.73 4.14 -7.75
C MET A 170 4.39 4.85 -7.63
N LYS A 171 3.68 4.61 -6.53
CA LYS A 171 2.36 5.20 -6.25
C LYS A 171 2.44 5.99 -4.96
N LEU A 172 1.79 7.14 -4.94
CA LEU A 172 1.57 7.97 -3.77
C LEU A 172 0.07 8.17 -3.60
N GLY A 173 -0.43 8.02 -2.39
CA GLY A 173 -1.83 8.23 -2.07
C GLY A 173 -2.06 8.57 -0.61
N PHE A 174 -3.32 8.63 -0.23
CA PHE A 174 -3.72 8.81 1.17
C PHE A 174 -4.76 7.77 1.60
N LEU A 175 -4.80 7.54 2.92
CA LEU A 175 -5.77 6.74 3.64
C LEU A 175 -6.40 7.61 4.71
N ILE A 176 -7.72 7.48 4.93
CA ILE A 176 -8.40 8.18 6.03
C ILE A 176 -8.44 7.26 7.25
N GLY A 177 -7.87 7.71 8.37
CA GLY A 177 -7.79 6.93 9.61
C GLY A 177 -9.12 6.83 10.35
N ASN A 178 -9.98 7.85 10.23
CA ASN A 178 -11.28 7.95 10.93
C ASN A 178 -12.38 7.09 10.29
N VAL A 179 -12.11 5.82 10.01
CA VAL A 179 -13.07 4.86 9.46
C VAL A 179 -12.94 3.53 10.19
N ALA A 180 -13.95 2.66 10.07
CA ALA A 180 -13.94 1.35 10.74
C ALA A 180 -12.75 0.46 10.34
N THR A 181 -12.34 0.51 9.07
CA THR A 181 -11.28 -0.35 8.50
C THR A 181 -10.26 0.52 7.75
N PRO A 182 -9.35 1.22 8.45
CA PRO A 182 -8.46 2.21 7.84
C PRO A 182 -7.48 1.58 6.84
N GLY A 183 -7.07 0.33 7.07
CA GLY A 183 -6.16 -0.42 6.19
C GLY A 183 -6.84 -1.11 4.99
N ALA A 184 -8.14 -0.89 4.76
CA ALA A 184 -8.82 -1.49 3.61
C ALA A 184 -8.34 -0.88 2.28
N ALA A 185 -8.15 -1.70 1.24
CA ALA A 185 -7.72 -1.21 -0.07
C ALA A 185 -8.70 -0.19 -0.69
N SER A 186 -10.00 -0.31 -0.39
CA SER A 186 -11.05 0.64 -0.80
C SER A 186 -10.94 2.01 -0.13
N ASN A 187 -10.08 2.15 0.89
CA ASN A 187 -9.79 3.40 1.58
C ASN A 187 -8.62 4.17 0.95
N PHE A 188 -7.80 3.52 0.14
CA PHE A 188 -6.67 4.16 -0.52
C PHE A 188 -7.15 5.03 -1.68
N THR A 189 -6.79 6.31 -1.65
CA THR A 189 -7.03 7.24 -2.75
C THR A 189 -5.69 7.62 -3.38
N LEU A 190 -5.58 7.41 -4.69
CA LEU A 190 -4.37 7.72 -5.44
C LEU A 190 -4.22 9.23 -5.58
N LEU A 191 -3.05 9.77 -5.21
CA LEU A 191 -2.66 11.17 -5.47
C LEU A 191 -1.75 11.28 -6.69
N GLY A 192 -0.94 10.27 -6.94
CA GLY A 192 -0.17 10.20 -8.17
C GLY A 192 0.57 8.88 -8.34
N CYS A 193 1.04 8.63 -9.56
CA CYS A 193 1.92 7.53 -9.84
C CYS A 193 2.84 7.83 -11.03
N TYR A 194 4.01 7.22 -11.04
CA TYR A 194 4.93 7.26 -12.18
C TYR A 194 5.53 5.88 -12.42
N ARG A 195 6.02 5.66 -13.64
CA ARG A 195 6.79 4.47 -14.00
C ARG A 195 8.27 4.73 -13.82
N GLY A 196 8.97 3.89 -13.06
CA GLY A 196 10.40 4.04 -12.82
C GLY A 196 10.79 3.68 -11.40
N ALA A 197 12.09 3.68 -11.13
CA ALA A 197 12.61 3.28 -9.83
C ALA A 197 12.14 4.22 -8.70
N GLU A 198 11.96 3.62 -7.52
CA GLU A 198 11.67 4.33 -6.29
C GLU A 198 12.97 4.98 -5.76
N THR A 199 13.27 6.19 -6.23
CA THR A 199 14.45 6.96 -5.81
C THR A 199 14.00 8.28 -5.19
N SER A 200 14.76 8.82 -4.23
CA SER A 200 14.40 10.11 -3.61
C SER A 200 14.28 11.25 -4.62
N THR A 201 15.08 11.24 -5.69
CA THR A 201 15.01 12.23 -6.76
C THR A 201 13.75 12.02 -7.61
N GLY A 202 13.44 10.78 -8.01
CA GLY A 202 12.25 10.47 -8.81
C GLY A 202 10.95 10.84 -8.08
N ILE A 203 10.87 10.54 -6.78
CA ILE A 203 9.73 10.93 -5.92
C ILE A 203 9.56 12.45 -5.88
N ARG A 204 10.66 13.20 -5.68
CA ARG A 204 10.63 14.67 -5.62
C ARG A 204 10.18 15.29 -6.93
N VAL A 205 10.75 14.84 -8.05
CA VAL A 205 10.41 15.40 -9.37
C VAL A 205 8.98 15.04 -9.75
N ALA A 206 8.52 13.82 -9.45
CA ALA A 206 7.18 13.38 -9.81
C ALA A 206 6.07 14.02 -8.96
N PHE A 207 6.29 14.15 -7.64
CA PHE A 207 5.26 14.53 -6.68
C PHE A 207 5.45 15.92 -6.04
N SER A 208 6.32 16.78 -6.59
CA SER A 208 6.55 18.14 -6.09
C SER A 208 5.25 18.94 -5.94
N ASP A 209 4.38 18.88 -6.95
CA ASP A 209 3.14 19.64 -6.97
C ASP A 209 2.15 19.14 -5.92
N VAL A 210 2.09 17.81 -5.73
CA VAL A 210 1.28 17.16 -4.70
C VAL A 210 1.79 17.52 -3.30
N ALA A 211 3.11 17.51 -3.10
CA ALA A 211 3.71 17.86 -1.81
C ALA A 211 3.46 19.31 -1.43
N ARG A 212 3.54 20.24 -2.39
CA ARG A 212 3.20 21.65 -2.17
C ARG A 212 1.74 21.80 -1.76
N GLN A 213 0.81 21.19 -2.49
CA GLN A 213 -0.61 21.25 -2.16
C GLN A 213 -0.92 20.65 -0.78
N LEU A 214 -0.27 19.54 -0.41
CA LEU A 214 -0.42 18.94 0.91
C LEU A 214 0.07 19.86 2.03
N ALA A 215 1.14 20.62 1.80
CA ALA A 215 1.70 21.54 2.78
C ALA A 215 0.77 22.74 3.07
N ASP A 216 -0.11 23.09 2.13
CA ASP A 216 -1.07 24.19 2.25
C ASP A 216 -2.37 23.78 2.97
N ILE A 217 -2.63 22.47 3.11
CA ILE A 217 -3.84 21.97 3.75
C ILE A 217 -3.71 22.07 5.28
N ARG A 218 -4.68 22.74 5.89
CA ARG A 218 -4.85 22.83 7.35
C ARG A 218 -6.17 22.24 7.83
N GLU A 219 -7.19 22.34 6.97
CA GLU A 219 -8.56 21.95 7.26
C GLU A 219 -9.23 21.41 6.00
N ILE A 220 -10.07 20.39 6.16
CA ILE A 220 -10.89 19.82 5.08
C ILE A 220 -12.32 19.65 5.59
N ASP A 221 -13.28 20.26 4.90
CA ASP A 221 -14.72 20.12 5.19
C ASP A 221 -15.10 20.41 6.66
N GLY A 222 -14.55 21.49 7.22
CA GLY A 222 -14.80 21.92 8.60
C GLY A 222 -13.93 21.24 9.67
N LEU A 223 -13.02 20.34 9.27
CA LEU A 223 -12.27 19.50 10.20
C LEU A 223 -10.76 19.77 10.13
N PRO A 224 -10.09 20.06 11.26
CA PRO A 224 -8.64 20.23 11.29
C PRO A 224 -7.97 18.93 10.82
N THR A 225 -6.92 19.03 10.01
CA THR A 225 -6.26 17.86 9.41
C THR A 225 -4.93 17.56 10.08
N GLN A 226 -4.69 16.29 10.38
CA GLN A 226 -3.42 15.78 10.87
C GLN A 226 -2.84 14.76 9.88
N PHE A 227 -1.61 14.99 9.43
CA PHE A 227 -0.93 14.11 8.49
C PHE A 227 -0.04 13.10 9.21
N PHE A 228 -0.17 11.83 8.79
CA PHE A 228 0.68 10.72 9.18
C PHE A 228 1.38 10.17 7.94
N LEU A 229 2.53 9.54 8.11
CA LEU A 229 3.25 8.86 7.03
C LEU A 229 3.23 7.34 7.24
N THR A 230 2.98 6.58 6.17
CA THR A 230 3.10 5.12 6.18
C THR A 230 3.67 4.62 4.86
N GLY A 231 4.18 3.40 4.86
CA GLY A 231 4.74 2.72 3.70
C GLY A 231 5.80 1.73 4.16
N ASP A 232 6.43 1.03 3.24
CA ASP A 232 7.59 0.22 3.62
C ASP A 232 8.76 1.10 4.12
N LEU A 233 9.73 0.45 4.77
CA LEU A 233 10.87 1.15 5.37
C LEU A 233 11.73 1.87 4.33
N MET A 234 11.78 1.37 3.10
CA MET A 234 12.56 1.95 2.00
C MET A 234 11.94 3.26 1.53
N PHE A 235 10.63 3.29 1.37
CA PHE A 235 9.86 4.48 1.03
C PHE A 235 9.99 5.54 2.13
N ILE A 236 9.72 5.15 3.38
CA ILE A 236 9.83 6.06 4.54
C ILE A 236 11.23 6.66 4.61
N SER A 237 12.27 5.83 4.47
CA SER A 237 13.67 6.29 4.45
C SER A 237 13.91 7.32 3.36
N LYS A 238 13.41 7.09 2.12
CA LYS A 238 13.61 8.02 1.00
C LYS A 238 12.86 9.33 1.18
N ILE A 239 11.70 9.31 1.82
CA ILE A 239 10.92 10.50 2.16
C ILE A 239 11.66 11.35 3.18
N PHE A 240 12.21 10.74 4.23
CA PHE A 240 13.01 11.47 5.22
C PHE A 240 14.42 11.83 4.72
N GLY A 241 14.83 11.35 3.55
CA GLY A 241 16.18 11.55 3.03
C GLY A 241 17.24 10.73 3.76
N HIS A 242 16.82 9.70 4.49
CA HIS A 242 17.66 8.76 5.20
C HIS A 242 18.45 7.86 4.23
N ARG A 243 19.66 7.43 4.61
CA ARG A 243 20.53 6.55 3.80
C ARG A 243 20.00 5.13 3.58
N GLY A 244 18.84 4.80 4.14
CA GLY A 244 18.14 3.53 3.95
C GLY A 244 18.49 2.46 4.97
N ALA A 245 17.92 1.26 4.79
CA ALA A 245 18.00 0.15 5.73
C ALA A 245 19.39 -0.50 5.85
N ALA A 246 20.28 -0.29 4.86
CA ALA A 246 21.65 -0.82 4.86
C ALA A 246 22.67 0.16 5.47
N SER A 247 22.22 1.28 6.04
CA SER A 247 23.13 2.26 6.64
C SER A 247 23.68 1.75 7.99
N ALA A 248 24.76 2.38 8.48
CA ALA A 248 25.27 2.10 9.83
C ALA A 248 24.27 2.42 10.93
N ASN A 249 23.27 3.26 10.63
CA ASN A 249 22.19 3.61 11.52
C ASN A 249 20.83 3.49 10.81
N PRO A 250 20.18 2.32 10.79
CA PRO A 250 19.01 2.06 9.93
C PRO A 250 17.71 2.71 10.40
N CYS A 251 17.66 3.20 11.64
CA CYS A 251 16.45 3.77 12.24
C CYS A 251 16.25 5.23 11.81
N PHE A 252 15.09 5.55 11.24
CA PHE A 252 14.70 6.93 10.90
C PHE A 252 14.16 7.74 12.08
N CYS A 253 14.00 7.12 13.25
CA CYS A 253 13.50 7.77 14.47
C CYS A 253 14.57 8.03 15.53
N CYS A 254 15.75 7.40 15.46
CA CYS A 254 16.78 7.57 16.48
C CYS A 254 18.20 7.27 15.98
N GLU A 255 19.21 7.71 16.74
CA GLU A 255 20.61 7.46 16.41
C GLU A 255 21.09 6.03 16.75
N ALA A 256 20.48 5.06 16.07
CA ALA A 256 20.69 3.67 16.33
C ALA A 256 21.79 3.03 15.48
N LYS A 257 23.04 2.99 15.97
CA LYS A 257 24.08 2.13 15.37
C LYS A 257 23.60 0.68 15.26
N ASN A 258 23.94 0.01 14.17
CA ASN A 258 23.66 -1.42 13.92
C ASN A 258 23.91 -2.26 15.19
N PHE A 259 23.02 -3.22 15.44
CA PHE A 259 22.97 -4.02 16.67
C PHE A 259 24.37 -4.38 17.16
N PRO A 260 24.78 -3.91 18.36
CA PRO A 260 26.09 -4.26 18.89
C PRO A 260 26.15 -5.78 19.07
N SER A 261 27.25 -6.39 18.63
CA SER A 261 27.50 -7.83 18.73
C SER A 261 27.58 -8.36 20.16
N ASP A 262 27.56 -7.45 21.14
CA ASP A 262 27.71 -7.70 22.57
C ASP A 262 26.33 -7.73 23.26
N PRO A 263 25.91 -8.86 23.86
CA PRO A 263 24.66 -8.99 24.60
C PRO A 263 24.52 -7.97 25.75
N GLY A 264 25.64 -7.51 26.35
CA GLY A 264 25.66 -6.50 27.41
C GLY A 264 25.38 -5.08 26.90
N ARG A 265 25.34 -4.87 25.58
CA ARG A 265 25.02 -3.58 24.92
C ARG A 265 23.64 -3.58 24.28
N GLN A 266 22.76 -4.52 24.62
CA GLN A 266 21.36 -4.49 24.19
C GLN A 266 20.73 -3.13 24.54
N ARG A 267 20.01 -2.56 23.57
CA ARG A 267 19.35 -1.27 23.75
C ARG A 267 18.13 -1.45 24.64
N THR A 268 18.11 -0.77 25.78
CA THR A 268 16.89 -0.60 26.57
C THR A 268 15.91 0.34 25.86
N LEU A 269 14.61 0.18 26.14
CA LEU A 269 13.56 1.07 25.62
C LEU A 269 13.80 2.54 26.02
N GLU A 270 14.29 2.77 27.23
CA GLU A 270 14.63 4.10 27.73
C GLU A 270 15.74 4.76 26.90
N ARG A 271 16.80 4.00 26.60
CA ARG A 271 17.88 4.48 25.74
C ARG A 271 17.39 4.78 24.32
N MET A 272 16.47 3.97 23.79
CA MET A 272 15.85 4.26 22.49
C MET A 272 15.04 5.57 22.52
N ARG A 273 14.28 5.81 23.60
CA ARG A 273 13.51 7.06 23.78
C ARG A 273 14.43 8.29 23.86
N GLN A 274 15.49 8.21 24.66
CA GLN A 274 16.47 9.29 24.80
C GLN A 274 17.15 9.61 23.47
N GLN A 275 17.61 8.60 22.74
CA GLN A 275 18.24 8.80 21.43
C GLN A 275 17.26 9.30 20.37
N ALA A 276 15.97 8.96 20.48
CA ALA A 276 14.93 9.50 19.60
C ALA A 276 14.71 10.99 19.87
N ALA A 277 14.62 11.39 21.15
CA ALA A 277 14.48 12.79 21.53
C ALA A 277 15.67 13.63 21.06
N GLN A 278 16.90 13.16 21.28
CA GLN A 278 18.13 13.80 20.81
C GLN A 278 18.18 13.92 19.28
N PHE A 279 17.71 12.90 18.57
CA PHE A 279 17.63 12.90 17.12
C PHE A 279 16.61 13.93 16.61
N GLN A 280 15.45 14.02 17.24
CA GLN A 280 14.42 15.02 16.90
C GLN A 280 14.90 16.44 17.14
N GLU A 281 15.54 16.69 18.30
CA GLU A 281 16.14 17.98 18.63
C GLU A 281 17.25 18.34 17.62
N GLY A 282 18.09 17.38 17.24
CA GLY A 282 19.12 17.57 16.22
C GLY A 282 18.54 17.95 14.84
N ILE A 283 17.42 17.35 14.43
CA ILE A 283 16.73 17.74 13.19
C ILE A 283 16.17 19.16 13.29
N GLN A 284 15.52 19.51 14.40
CA GLN A 284 14.91 20.83 14.60
C GLN A 284 15.96 21.95 14.63
N ASN A 285 17.12 21.68 15.25
CA ASN A 285 18.21 22.63 15.37
C ASN A 285 19.12 22.70 14.13
N GLY A 286 18.78 21.97 13.06
CA GLY A 286 19.58 21.96 11.82
C GLY A 286 20.97 21.34 11.99
N ALA A 287 21.19 20.54 13.04
CA ALA A 287 22.45 19.83 13.23
C ALA A 287 22.66 18.84 12.07
N ASN A 288 23.92 18.65 11.66
CA ASN A 288 24.28 17.64 10.66
C ASN A 288 24.07 16.24 11.24
N VAL A 289 22.83 15.74 11.14
CA VAL A 289 22.49 14.37 11.47
C VAL A 289 23.12 13.47 10.40
N THR A 290 24.18 12.75 10.78
CA THR A 290 25.03 11.93 9.88
C THR A 290 24.27 10.93 9.01
N GLN A 291 23.05 10.60 9.41
CA GLN A 291 22.15 9.63 8.77
C GLN A 291 21.33 10.19 7.61
N LEU A 292 21.17 11.50 7.57
CA LEU A 292 20.41 12.19 6.52
C LEU A 292 21.35 12.50 5.37
N SER A 293 20.93 12.12 4.18
CA SER A 293 21.63 12.41 2.92
C SER A 293 20.97 13.55 2.15
N LYS A 294 19.70 13.84 2.46
CA LYS A 294 18.84 14.84 1.80
C LYS A 294 17.86 15.41 2.82
N ILE A 295 17.38 16.63 2.61
CA ILE A 295 16.31 17.28 3.39
C ILE A 295 15.03 16.44 3.25
N PRO A 296 14.22 16.22 4.30
CA PRO A 296 12.94 15.52 4.19
C PRO A 296 12.02 16.08 3.08
N PHE A 297 11.22 15.23 2.44
CA PHE A 297 10.33 15.62 1.34
C PHE A 297 8.99 16.18 1.81
N PHE A 298 8.42 15.57 2.86
CA PHE A 298 7.23 16.08 3.52
C PHE A 298 7.61 16.67 4.87
N ASN A 299 6.93 17.75 5.26
CA ASN A 299 7.03 18.30 6.60
C ASN A 299 6.14 17.51 7.57
N ILE A 300 6.51 16.25 7.83
CA ILE A 300 5.83 15.37 8.78
C ILE A 300 6.87 14.98 9.83
N GLU A 301 6.52 15.14 11.10
CA GLU A 301 7.41 14.76 12.18
C GLU A 301 7.63 13.23 12.19
N PRO A 302 8.85 12.73 12.46
CA PRO A 302 9.10 11.29 12.55
C PRO A 302 8.14 10.56 13.52
N SER A 303 7.70 11.21 14.60
CA SER A 303 6.72 10.67 15.56
C SER A 303 5.33 10.43 14.95
N MET A 304 4.99 11.10 13.85
CA MET A 304 3.75 10.93 13.08
C MET A 304 3.89 9.88 11.98
N THR A 305 4.95 9.07 12.01
CA THR A 305 5.14 7.94 11.10
C THR A 305 4.55 6.67 11.71
N ILE A 306 3.69 5.99 10.96
CA ILE A 306 3.14 4.69 11.32
C ILE A 306 4.16 3.62 10.89
N PRO A 307 4.75 2.85 11.81
CA PRO A 307 5.69 1.81 11.45
C PRO A 307 5.01 0.73 10.59
N PRO A 308 5.68 0.21 9.53
CA PRO A 308 5.11 -0.83 8.70
C PRO A 308 5.09 -2.18 9.43
N SER A 309 4.08 -2.37 10.28
CA SER A 309 3.91 -3.58 11.10
C SER A 309 3.95 -4.86 10.26
N LEU A 310 3.38 -4.84 9.05
CA LEU A 310 3.43 -5.98 8.12
C LEU A 310 4.88 -6.35 7.75
N HIS A 311 5.75 -5.38 7.47
CA HIS A 311 7.14 -5.63 7.08
C HIS A 311 8.01 -5.98 8.28
N ILE A 312 7.79 -5.31 9.42
CA ILE A 312 8.55 -5.52 10.66
C ILE A 312 8.22 -6.88 11.29
N ILE A 313 6.93 -7.23 11.39
CA ILE A 313 6.45 -8.43 12.07
C ILE A 313 6.41 -9.62 11.11
N ALA A 314 5.83 -9.47 9.91
CA ALA A 314 5.31 -10.60 9.16
C ALA A 314 6.07 -10.99 7.87
N CYS A 315 6.83 -10.11 7.21
CA CYS A 315 7.46 -10.48 5.92
C CYS A 315 8.99 -10.48 5.90
N GLN A 316 9.68 -9.55 6.57
CA GLN A 316 11.14 -9.38 6.39
C GLN A 316 11.92 -9.08 7.68
N GLY A 317 11.25 -8.85 8.81
CA GLY A 317 11.92 -8.53 10.08
C GLY A 317 12.01 -9.73 11.03
N VAL A 318 11.28 -9.62 12.15
CA VAL A 318 11.45 -10.48 13.34
C VAL A 318 11.14 -11.95 13.05
N PHE A 319 10.03 -12.23 12.34
CA PHE A 319 9.66 -13.60 11.99
C PHE A 319 10.77 -14.30 11.21
N PHE A 320 11.34 -13.64 10.19
CA PHE A 320 12.34 -14.26 9.33
C PHE A 320 13.62 -14.59 10.11
N GLY A 321 14.03 -13.73 11.05
CA GLY A 321 15.16 -14.00 11.94
C GLY A 321 14.91 -15.25 12.81
N ILE A 322 13.80 -15.29 13.53
CA ILE A 322 13.43 -16.44 14.38
C ILE A 322 13.29 -17.72 13.55
N PHE A 323 12.69 -17.61 12.36
CA PHE A 323 12.44 -18.75 11.49
C PHE A 323 13.72 -19.28 10.84
N THR A 324 14.70 -18.42 10.58
CA THR A 324 16.04 -18.82 10.13
C THR A 324 16.75 -19.62 11.22
N GLU A 325 16.64 -19.20 12.48
CA GLU A 325 17.15 -19.96 13.62
C GLU A 325 16.48 -21.33 13.78
N LEU A 326 15.16 -21.41 13.55
CA LEU A 326 14.43 -22.68 13.53
C LEU A 326 14.95 -23.62 12.42
N ARG A 327 15.18 -23.09 11.21
CA ARG A 327 15.76 -23.86 10.11
C ARG A 327 17.16 -24.35 10.43
N HIS A 328 18.02 -23.49 10.98
CA HIS A 328 19.36 -23.89 11.42
C HIS A 328 19.33 -24.98 12.49
N LEU A 329 18.37 -24.93 13.42
CA LEU A 329 18.18 -25.98 14.40
C LEU A 329 17.78 -27.30 13.73
N CYS A 330 16.87 -27.29 12.75
CA CYS A 330 16.51 -28.47 11.97
C CYS A 330 17.72 -29.05 11.22
N SER A 331 18.49 -28.20 10.51
CA SER A 331 19.68 -28.60 9.77
C SER A 331 20.72 -29.30 10.66
N ARG A 332 20.85 -28.86 11.93
CA ARG A 332 21.77 -29.47 12.90
C ARG A 332 21.34 -30.86 13.36
N HIS A 333 20.04 -31.14 13.37
CA HIS A 333 19.50 -32.45 13.75
C HIS A 333 19.43 -33.43 12.56
N GLY A 334 19.43 -32.93 11.33
CA GLY A 334 19.51 -33.73 10.11
C GLY A 334 18.45 -33.38 9.07
N THR A 335 18.61 -33.89 7.85
CA THR A 335 17.73 -33.59 6.71
C THR A 335 16.28 -34.02 6.93
N GLU A 336 16.05 -35.09 7.72
CA GLU A 336 14.71 -35.55 8.09
C GLU A 336 13.91 -34.46 8.82
N TYR A 337 14.55 -33.69 9.70
CA TYR A 337 13.90 -32.59 10.43
C TYR A 337 13.56 -31.41 9.50
N GLU A 338 14.36 -31.16 8.48
CA GLU A 338 14.04 -30.15 7.46
C GLU A 338 12.83 -30.56 6.62
N GLU A 339 12.74 -31.84 6.23
CA GLU A 339 11.60 -32.38 5.51
C GLU A 339 10.31 -32.33 6.35
N GLN A 340 10.40 -32.70 7.63
CA GLN A 340 9.28 -32.60 8.58
C GLN A 340 8.82 -31.15 8.75
N LEU A 341 9.75 -30.19 8.84
CA LEU A 341 9.40 -28.76 8.88
C LEU A 341 8.63 -28.35 7.62
N GLU A 342 9.12 -28.70 6.42
CA GLU A 342 8.43 -28.36 5.17
C GLU A 342 7.06 -29.03 5.03
N MET A 343 6.90 -30.27 5.51
CA MET A 343 5.59 -30.94 5.57
C MET A 343 4.60 -30.19 6.47
N ARG A 344 5.04 -29.79 7.66
CA ARG A 344 4.22 -29.04 8.63
C ARG A 344 3.84 -27.66 8.10
N LEU A 345 4.77 -26.99 7.43
CA LEU A 345 4.49 -25.72 6.73
C LEU A 345 3.46 -25.88 5.61
N ARG A 346 3.53 -26.96 4.84
CA ARG A 346 2.52 -27.28 3.82
C ARG A 346 1.14 -27.54 4.44
N ALA A 347 1.07 -28.21 5.59
CA ALA A 347 -0.18 -28.44 6.31
C ALA A 347 -0.85 -27.13 6.73
N LEU A 348 -0.05 -26.10 7.08
CA LEU A 348 -0.52 -24.75 7.39
C LEU A 348 -0.78 -23.88 6.14
N GLY A 349 -0.61 -24.42 4.93
CA GLY A 349 -0.72 -23.68 3.67
C GLY A 349 0.38 -22.62 3.49
N ALA A 350 1.51 -22.76 4.21
CA ALA A 350 2.64 -21.85 4.23
C ALA A 350 3.83 -22.45 3.46
N TYR A 351 3.64 -22.80 2.20
CA TYR A 351 4.70 -23.39 1.37
C TYR A 351 5.37 -22.35 0.48
N LYS A 352 6.70 -22.46 0.30
CA LYS A 352 7.41 -21.73 -0.74
C LYS A 352 7.08 -22.38 -2.08
N ASN A 353 6.19 -21.79 -2.85
CA ASN A 353 5.98 -22.15 -4.24
C ASN A 353 7.21 -21.77 -5.07
N ALA A 354 7.46 -22.48 -6.18
CA ALA A 354 8.61 -22.26 -7.07
C ALA A 354 8.76 -20.81 -7.60
N TRP A 355 7.70 -19.99 -7.45
CA TRP A 355 7.64 -18.59 -7.87
C TRP A 355 7.94 -17.57 -6.77
N TYR A 356 8.02 -17.98 -5.50
CA TYR A 356 8.25 -17.10 -4.36
C TYR A 356 9.41 -17.63 -3.52
N GLN A 357 10.50 -16.86 -3.46
CA GLN A 357 11.64 -17.18 -2.60
C GLN A 357 11.39 -16.83 -1.11
N GLU A 358 10.33 -16.05 -0.84
CA GLU A 358 9.98 -15.51 0.48
C GLU A 358 8.56 -15.91 0.93
N TYR A 359 8.33 -15.95 2.24
CA TYR A 359 7.00 -16.14 2.80
C TYR A 359 6.16 -14.86 2.66
N SER A 360 4.92 -15.02 2.18
CA SER A 360 3.96 -13.92 2.19
C SER A 360 3.43 -13.67 3.61
N GLY A 361 2.89 -12.47 3.86
CA GLY A 361 2.27 -12.16 5.15
C GLY A 361 1.09 -13.08 5.48
N TYR A 362 0.47 -13.70 4.47
CA TYR A 362 -0.54 -14.75 4.67
C TYR A 362 0.08 -16.05 5.20
N HIS A 363 1.20 -16.50 4.63
CA HIS A 363 1.92 -17.68 5.12
C HIS A 363 2.36 -17.49 6.57
N VAL A 364 2.95 -16.34 6.90
CA VAL A 364 3.42 -16.06 8.27
C VAL A 364 2.26 -15.97 9.24
N ARG A 365 1.13 -15.39 8.84
CA ARG A 365 -0.09 -15.40 9.65
C ARG A 365 -0.58 -16.82 9.94
N ASN A 366 -0.52 -17.74 8.98
CA ASN A 366 -0.92 -19.12 9.22
C ASN A 366 0.05 -19.84 10.16
N ILE A 367 1.35 -19.57 10.06
CA ILE A 367 2.36 -20.14 10.97
C ILE A 367 2.18 -19.64 12.40
N LEU A 368 1.75 -18.39 12.58
CA LEU A 368 1.61 -17.80 13.90
C LEU A 368 0.24 -18.05 14.55
N ARG A 369 -0.79 -18.48 13.83
CA ARG A 369 -2.15 -18.67 14.37
C ARG A 369 -2.40 -20.09 14.87
N ASP A 370 -3.39 -20.22 15.74
CA ASP A 370 -4.07 -21.48 16.07
C ASP A 370 -3.13 -22.64 16.45
N GLY A 371 -2.13 -22.36 17.30
CA GLY A 371 -1.15 -23.36 17.73
C GLY A 371 -0.04 -23.64 16.70
N GLY A 372 0.01 -22.88 15.61
CA GLY A 372 1.05 -22.95 14.58
C GLY A 372 2.49 -22.91 15.12
N PRO A 373 2.84 -22.04 16.10
CA PRO A 373 4.16 -22.06 16.74
C PRO A 373 4.55 -23.43 17.32
N MET A 374 3.62 -24.10 18.02
CA MET A 374 3.83 -25.44 18.55
C MET A 374 3.93 -26.44 17.41
N HIS A 375 3.02 -26.37 16.43
CA HIS A 375 3.02 -27.27 15.28
C HIS A 375 4.35 -27.25 14.50
N VAL A 376 5.01 -26.10 14.36
CA VAL A 376 6.30 -26.01 13.64
C VAL A 376 7.53 -26.27 14.52
N THR A 377 7.36 -26.59 15.81
CA THR A 377 8.46 -26.84 16.74
C THR A 377 8.36 -28.17 17.49
N GLU A 378 7.19 -28.79 17.61
CA GLU A 378 6.95 -29.96 18.47
C GLU A 378 7.71 -31.23 18.08
N PHE A 379 8.05 -31.38 16.80
CA PHE A 379 8.78 -32.53 16.29
C PHE A 379 10.29 -32.46 16.59
N LEU A 380 10.80 -31.30 16.98
CA LEU A 380 12.19 -31.14 17.38
C LEU A 380 12.40 -31.67 18.80
N PRO A 381 13.58 -32.27 19.09
CA PRO A 381 13.93 -32.68 20.44
C PRO A 381 13.85 -31.51 21.42
N GLN A 382 13.42 -31.81 22.66
CA GLN A 382 13.40 -30.80 23.73
C GLN A 382 14.82 -30.24 23.95
N SER A 383 14.92 -28.92 23.90
CA SER A 383 16.16 -28.21 24.16
C SER A 383 15.84 -26.75 24.52
N PRO A 384 16.68 -26.09 25.34
CA PRO A 384 16.48 -24.68 25.68
C PRO A 384 16.37 -23.77 24.45
N ARG A 385 17.07 -24.10 23.35
CA ARG A 385 17.00 -23.33 22.10
C ARG A 385 15.66 -23.49 21.39
N ARG A 386 15.12 -24.71 21.34
CA ARG A 386 13.78 -24.98 20.81
C ARG A 386 12.74 -24.19 21.59
N ASP A 387 12.80 -24.26 22.92
CA ASP A 387 11.82 -23.63 23.81
C ASP A 387 11.85 -22.11 23.68
N ASN A 388 13.04 -21.51 23.56
CA ASN A 388 13.21 -20.08 23.29
C ASN A 388 12.61 -19.67 21.93
N ILE A 389 12.78 -20.49 20.88
CA ILE A 389 12.19 -20.22 19.56
C ILE A 389 10.66 -20.30 19.62
N LEU A 390 10.12 -21.34 20.27
CA LEU A 390 8.68 -21.50 20.47
C LEU A 390 8.09 -20.28 21.21
N MET A 391 8.68 -19.92 22.34
CA MET A 391 8.25 -18.76 23.12
C MET A 391 8.30 -17.47 22.28
N ALA A 392 9.36 -17.27 21.49
CA ALA A 392 9.48 -16.11 20.61
C ALA A 392 8.38 -16.08 19.52
N LEU A 393 8.05 -17.23 18.91
CA LEU A 393 6.97 -17.35 17.94
C LEU A 393 5.59 -17.12 18.58
N GLU A 394 5.36 -17.60 19.80
CA GLU A 394 4.12 -17.36 20.55
C GLU A 394 3.95 -15.88 20.93
N LEU A 395 5.02 -15.22 21.38
CA LEU A 395 5.00 -13.77 21.62
C LEU A 395 4.73 -13.00 20.33
N LEU A 396 5.32 -13.42 19.21
CA LEU A 396 5.07 -12.80 17.91
C LEU A 396 3.63 -13.01 17.43
N SER A 397 3.03 -14.17 17.72
CA SER A 397 1.62 -14.44 17.46
C SER A 397 0.71 -13.48 18.24
N LYS A 398 0.98 -13.29 19.53
CA LYS A 398 0.27 -12.30 20.37
C LYS A 398 0.42 -10.90 19.80
N LEU A 399 1.63 -10.49 19.41
CA LEU A 399 1.88 -9.18 18.79
C LEU A 399 1.10 -8.99 17.48
N GLN A 400 1.02 -10.03 16.64
CA GLN A 400 0.25 -9.98 15.41
C GLN A 400 -1.26 -9.84 15.67
N SER A 401 -1.78 -10.38 16.77
CA SER A 401 -3.20 -10.26 17.13
C SER A 401 -3.61 -8.80 17.39
N PHE A 402 -2.68 -7.94 17.85
CA PHE A 402 -2.90 -6.50 18.04
C PHE A 402 -2.94 -5.70 16.74
N ALA A 403 -2.65 -6.31 15.58
CA ALA A 403 -2.73 -5.64 14.28
C ALA A 403 -4.19 -5.40 13.80
N VAL A 404 -5.19 -5.88 14.54
CA VAL A 404 -6.58 -5.43 14.39
C VAL A 404 -6.68 -4.08 15.08
N ALA A 405 -7.19 -3.06 14.37
CA ALA A 405 -7.42 -1.72 14.91
C ALA A 405 -8.50 -1.74 16.00
N ALA A 406 -8.18 -2.31 17.15
CA ALA A 406 -8.92 -2.14 18.38
C ALA A 406 -8.34 -0.90 19.08
N MET A 407 -9.19 -0.10 19.71
CA MET A 407 -8.68 0.71 20.82
C MET A 407 -8.14 -0.30 21.84
N LEU A 408 -6.82 -0.31 22.03
CA LEU A 408 -6.21 -1.12 23.09
C LEU A 408 -6.86 -0.67 24.39
N SER A 409 -7.48 -1.60 25.12
CA SER A 409 -7.88 -1.30 26.51
C SER A 409 -6.61 -1.04 27.32
N ALA A 410 -6.75 -0.30 28.42
CA ALA A 410 -5.63 0.01 29.31
C ALA A 410 -4.84 -1.25 29.76
N ASP A 411 -5.53 -2.39 29.84
CA ASP A 411 -4.96 -3.69 30.23
C ASP A 411 -3.92 -4.24 29.24
N HIS A 412 -3.93 -3.77 27.99
CA HIS A 412 -2.98 -4.21 26.94
C HIS A 412 -1.74 -3.32 26.81
N VAL A 413 -1.70 -2.21 27.56
CA VAL A 413 -0.62 -1.21 27.53
C VAL A 413 0.26 -1.30 28.80
N GLY A 414 -0.10 -2.18 29.74
CA GLY A 414 0.61 -2.42 31.01
C GLY A 414 1.88 -3.23 30.87
#